data_AF-A0A946Y0B0-F1
#
_entry.id   AF-A0A946Y0B0-F1
#
_cell.length_a   1.000
_cell.length_b   1.000
_cell.length_c   1.000
_cell.angle_alpha   90.00
_cell.angle_beta   90.00
_cell.angle_gamma   90.00
#
_symmetry.space_group_name_H-M   'P 1'
#
loop_
_entity.id
_entity.type
_entity.pdbx_description
1 polymer ?
#
loop_
_entity_poly.entity_id
_entity_poly.type
_entity_poly.pdbx_seq_one_letter_code
_entity_poly.pdbx_strand_id
1 'polypeptide(L)'
;MPEPQFKKSMALCLLLAAVAGAKELPDGAVRVEQARIVDSHGFERPMVAATIMIPAGWKGQGGISWQMNNSGCGPRTPHVSWSATSPDGISALQLLPEESWTGHNMMYPGMPQTQCPNVTITDMQQFVINYAQRHRPGSEIVDYRQRQDLVQQVQQYLPPQQALYGMETNQWVGAGEAILRYQYQGKAVRELLGVLAVFTHTRMSDGMGGVTETLSIATVPGYAYRAPDDQLDLEQVEMIRRSFRTHPNWQARMNQHHAKIARINAQGAADRARITAQANEEIRRMQQESWENYNASMDRNSREYSEYIRDTETYDSPSGGTVQLDNTYEHAWEMDDGSYVLTNDPSFNPGADLGLSGSKLQKTE
;
A
#
# COMPACT_ATOMS: atom_id res chain seq x y z
N MET A 1 84.59 64.84 5.24
CA MET A 1 83.89 64.94 6.54
C MET A 1 82.54 65.58 6.30
N PRO A 2 81.40 65.06 6.81
CA PRO A 2 81.04 63.67 7.09
C PRO A 2 79.71 63.23 6.43
N GLU A 3 79.51 61.91 6.37
CA GLU A 3 78.25 61.15 6.21
C GLU A 3 77.34 61.34 7.47
N PRO A 4 76.04 60.93 7.54
CA PRO A 4 75.68 59.52 7.40
C PRO A 4 74.34 59.15 6.74
N GLN A 5 74.34 57.90 6.28
CA GLN A 5 73.24 57.06 5.80
C GLN A 5 72.07 56.96 6.79
N PHE A 6 70.84 56.94 6.28
CA PHE A 6 69.70 56.37 6.98
C PHE A 6 69.12 55.19 6.18
N LYS A 7 69.52 53.98 6.59
CA LYS A 7 68.75 52.75 6.39
C LYS A 7 67.47 52.86 7.22
N LYS A 8 66.31 52.58 6.62
CA LYS A 8 65.11 52.17 7.37
C LYS A 8 64.65 50.80 6.87
N SER A 9 64.86 49.82 7.73
CA SER A 9 64.51 48.42 7.57
C SER A 9 63.01 48.21 7.42
N MET A 10 62.66 47.26 6.54
CA MET A 10 61.47 46.43 6.59
C MET A 10 61.28 45.86 8.00
N ALA A 11 60.07 46.01 8.56
CA ALA A 11 59.57 45.17 9.63
C ALA A 11 58.30 44.47 9.13
N LEU A 12 58.50 43.32 8.49
CA LEU A 12 57.45 42.37 8.16
C LEU A 12 57.06 41.64 9.45
N CYS A 13 55.92 41.99 10.05
CA CYS A 13 55.34 41.23 11.15
C CYS A 13 54.81 39.89 10.61
N LEU A 14 55.65 38.85 10.64
CA LEU A 14 55.22 37.47 10.53
C LEU A 14 54.55 37.05 11.85
N LEU A 15 53.22 37.06 11.84
CA LEU A 15 52.41 36.31 12.80
C LEU A 15 52.62 34.81 12.54
N LEU A 16 53.62 34.23 13.19
CA LEU A 16 53.72 32.78 13.39
C LEU A 16 52.57 32.36 14.31
N ALA A 17 51.43 32.00 13.71
CA ALA A 17 50.43 31.20 14.41
C ALA A 17 51.06 29.85 14.73
N ALA A 18 51.32 29.61 16.02
CA ALA A 18 51.73 28.31 16.52
C ALA A 18 50.61 27.30 16.20
N VAL A 19 50.82 26.48 15.18
CA VAL A 19 50.03 25.27 14.97
C VAL A 19 50.44 24.32 16.09
N ALA A 20 49.69 24.34 17.19
CA ALA A 20 49.77 23.32 18.22
C ALA A 20 49.58 21.97 17.53
N GLY A 21 50.64 21.16 17.50
CA GLY A 21 50.64 19.83 16.92
C GLY A 21 49.56 18.99 17.58
N ALA A 22 48.51 18.67 16.82
CA ALA A 22 47.58 17.64 17.22
C ALA A 22 48.39 16.35 17.34
N LYS A 23 48.48 15.81 18.55
CA LYS A 23 49.15 14.53 18.80
C LYS A 23 48.44 13.48 17.95
N GLU A 24 49.18 12.78 17.10
CA GLU A 24 48.62 11.69 16.30
C GLU A 24 48.02 10.63 17.24
N LEU A 25 46.86 10.10 16.86
CA LEU A 25 46.19 9.06 17.61
C LEU A 25 47.00 7.78 17.51
N PRO A 26 47.03 6.94 18.57
CA PRO A 26 47.62 5.60 18.48
C PRO A 26 47.00 4.77 17.37
N ASP A 27 47.74 3.78 16.86
CA ASP A 27 47.22 2.83 15.88
C ASP A 27 45.90 2.18 16.36
N GLY A 28 44.91 2.12 15.45
CA GLY A 28 43.57 1.59 15.74
C GLY A 28 42.65 2.55 16.52
N ALA A 29 43.13 3.71 16.99
CA ALA A 29 42.28 4.69 17.66
C ALA A 29 41.56 5.59 16.65
N VAL A 30 40.22 5.60 16.74
CA VAL A 30 39.37 6.47 15.91
C VAL A 30 38.79 7.59 16.76
N ARG A 31 39.02 8.84 16.34
CA ARG A 31 38.36 10.01 16.95
C ARG A 31 37.02 10.26 16.27
N VAL A 32 35.95 10.25 17.07
CA VAL A 32 34.57 10.40 16.58
C VAL A 32 33.86 11.58 17.24
N GLU A 33 32.78 12.03 16.59
CA GLU A 33 31.81 12.99 17.11
C GLU A 33 30.39 12.49 16.87
N GLN A 34 29.45 12.92 17.72
CA GLN A 34 28.05 12.51 17.60
C GLN A 34 27.32 13.44 16.63
N ALA A 35 26.89 12.89 15.49
CA ALA A 35 26.00 13.56 14.55
C ALA A 35 24.53 13.36 14.93
N ARG A 36 23.72 14.39 14.70
CA ARG A 36 22.26 14.37 14.91
C ARG A 36 21.57 14.32 13.55
N ILE A 37 20.67 13.35 13.40
CA ILE A 37 19.76 13.25 12.25
C ILE A 37 18.44 13.87 12.68
N VAL A 38 18.06 14.95 12.01
CA VAL A 38 16.89 15.76 12.40
C VAL A 38 15.72 15.46 11.47
N ASP A 39 14.55 15.23 12.06
CA ASP A 39 13.28 15.30 11.37
C ASP A 39 12.78 16.75 11.43
N SER A 40 12.87 17.46 10.30
CA SER A 40 12.53 18.87 10.19
C SER A 40 11.08 19.13 9.82
N HIS A 41 10.35 18.11 9.32
CA HIS A 41 9.04 18.30 8.69
C HIS A 41 7.93 17.38 9.24
N GLY A 42 8.27 16.33 9.98
CA GLY A 42 7.31 15.32 10.42
C GLY A 42 6.38 15.74 11.55
N PHE A 43 6.78 16.75 12.33
CA PHE A 43 6.09 17.15 13.56
C PHE A 43 6.01 18.66 13.69
N GLU A 44 5.35 19.14 14.75
CA GLU A 44 5.05 20.57 14.95
C GLU A 44 6.33 21.43 15.05
N ARG A 45 7.47 20.81 15.35
CA ARG A 45 8.79 21.44 15.39
C ARG A 45 9.87 20.43 15.02
N PRO A 46 11.02 20.88 14.51
CA PRO A 46 12.15 20.01 14.25
C PRO A 46 12.56 19.21 15.49
N MET A 47 12.82 17.92 15.33
CA MET A 47 13.27 17.06 16.43
C MET A 47 14.35 16.09 15.97
N VAL A 48 15.24 15.71 16.90
CA VAL A 48 16.26 14.70 16.63
C VAL A 48 15.56 13.34 16.50
N ALA A 49 15.69 12.73 15.32
CA ALA A 49 15.15 11.42 15.01
C ALA A 49 16.11 10.30 15.41
N ALA A 50 17.41 10.50 15.18
CA ALA A 50 18.44 9.56 15.53
C ALA A 50 19.78 10.27 15.75
N THR A 51 20.73 9.56 16.35
CA THR A 51 22.12 9.98 16.46
C THR A 51 23.04 8.86 16.00
N ILE A 52 24.19 9.23 15.45
CA ILE A 52 25.21 8.30 14.97
C ILE A 52 26.61 8.89 15.24
N MET A 53 27.59 8.06 15.55
CA MET A 53 28.98 8.49 15.65
C MET A 53 29.60 8.52 14.25
N ILE A 54 30.25 9.63 13.90
CA ILE A 54 31.03 9.78 12.66
C ILE A 54 32.46 10.19 12.98
N PRO A 55 33.44 9.95 12.09
CA PRO A 55 34.80 10.45 12.33
C PRO A 55 34.81 11.97 12.50
N ALA A 56 35.62 12.46 13.43
CA ALA A 56 35.62 13.87 13.81
C ALA A 56 35.97 14.77 12.61
N GLY A 57 35.25 15.89 12.49
CA GLY A 57 35.41 16.85 11.39
C GLY A 57 34.67 16.48 10.09
N TRP A 58 33.98 15.34 10.05
CA TRP A 58 33.08 15.00 8.95
C TRP A 58 31.82 15.87 9.00
N LYS A 59 31.25 16.19 7.83
CA LYS A 59 30.04 17.01 7.73
C LYS A 59 28.83 16.14 7.43
N GLY A 60 27.90 16.06 8.37
CA GLY A 60 26.60 15.42 8.19
C GLY A 60 25.58 16.31 7.49
N GLN A 61 24.76 15.74 6.62
CA GLN A 61 23.69 16.42 5.89
C GLN A 61 22.50 15.49 5.64
N GLY A 62 21.31 16.08 5.47
CA GLY A 62 20.06 15.35 5.30
C GLY A 62 19.30 15.17 6.62
N GLY A 63 18.42 14.18 6.68
CA GLY A 63 17.51 14.00 7.82
C GLY A 63 16.47 12.90 7.57
N ILE A 64 15.26 13.15 8.05
CA ILE A 64 14.09 12.31 7.75
C ILE A 64 13.30 12.90 6.59
N SER A 65 13.00 12.06 5.60
CA SER A 65 12.18 12.41 4.44
C SER A 65 10.76 11.89 4.62
N TRP A 66 9.78 12.77 4.38
CA TRP A 66 8.34 12.47 4.41
C TRP A 66 7.72 12.43 3.00
N GLN A 67 8.56 12.31 1.96
CA GLN A 67 8.08 12.18 0.58
C GLN A 67 7.26 10.91 0.44
N MET A 68 6.00 11.04 0.02
CA MET A 68 5.09 9.91 -0.19
C MET A 68 5.50 9.13 -1.44
N ASN A 69 5.54 7.81 -1.30
CA ASN A 69 5.72 6.90 -2.44
C ASN A 69 4.44 6.07 -2.63
N ASN A 70 3.65 6.44 -3.64
CA ASN A 70 2.38 5.78 -3.94
C ASN A 70 2.51 4.57 -4.88
N SER A 71 3.73 4.24 -5.35
CA SER A 71 3.94 3.14 -6.30
C SER A 71 3.87 1.74 -5.64
N GLY A 72 4.02 1.68 -4.32
CA GLY A 72 4.21 0.43 -3.57
C GLY A 72 5.65 -0.11 -3.61
N CYS A 73 6.56 0.60 -4.27
CA CYS A 73 7.89 0.11 -4.63
C CYS A 73 8.97 1.18 -4.40
N GLY A 74 10.00 0.86 -3.62
CA GLY A 74 11.09 1.78 -3.30
C GLY A 74 10.92 2.46 -1.94
N PRO A 75 11.42 3.70 -1.75
CA PRO A 75 11.51 4.31 -0.42
C PRO A 75 10.18 4.36 0.32
N ARG A 76 10.17 3.93 1.58
CA ARG A 76 9.03 4.02 2.50
C ARG A 76 8.91 5.43 3.05
N THR A 77 7.73 5.79 3.52
CA THR A 77 7.49 7.10 4.15
C THR A 77 7.08 6.91 5.61
N PRO A 78 7.75 7.60 6.56
CA PRO A 78 9.01 8.34 6.39
C PRO A 78 10.22 7.40 6.22
N HIS A 79 11.34 7.92 5.70
CA HIS A 79 12.62 7.20 5.66
C HIS A 79 13.79 8.13 6.02
N VAL A 80 14.90 7.54 6.46
CA VAL A 80 16.16 8.28 6.60
C VAL A 80 16.77 8.55 5.22
N SER A 81 17.19 9.79 5.00
CA SER A 81 17.99 10.20 3.85
C SER A 81 19.08 11.13 4.38
N TRP A 82 20.20 10.53 4.78
CA TRP A 82 21.27 11.23 5.49
C TRP A 82 22.64 10.69 5.10
N SER A 83 23.63 11.57 4.99
CA SER A 83 25.01 11.21 4.73
C SER A 83 25.98 12.07 5.53
N ALA A 84 27.19 11.56 5.73
CA ALA A 84 28.32 12.34 6.23
C ALA A 84 29.52 12.15 5.32
N THR A 85 30.26 13.24 5.08
CA THR A 85 31.40 13.24 4.17
C THR A 85 32.66 13.75 4.88
N SER A 86 33.80 13.16 4.57
CA SER A 86 35.11 13.62 5.05
C SER A 86 35.47 15.02 4.54
N PRO A 87 36.40 15.73 5.21
CA PRO A 87 36.84 17.06 4.77
C PRO A 87 37.38 17.13 3.35
N ASP A 88 38.00 16.04 2.86
CA ASP A 88 38.53 15.93 1.50
C ASP A 88 37.49 15.52 0.46
N GLY A 89 36.25 15.22 0.89
CA GLY A 89 35.13 14.88 0.01
C GLY A 89 35.13 13.44 -0.52
N ILE A 90 36.18 12.64 -0.27
CA ILE A 90 36.33 11.32 -0.86
C ILE A 90 35.60 10.26 -0.05
N SER A 91 35.83 10.22 1.26
CA SER A 91 35.18 9.25 2.13
C SER A 91 33.78 9.71 2.50
N ALA A 92 32.84 8.77 2.54
CA ALA A 92 31.46 9.09 2.87
C ALA A 92 30.74 7.92 3.54
N LEU A 93 29.89 8.26 4.50
CA LEU A 93 28.89 7.39 5.10
C LEU A 93 27.54 7.81 4.55
N GLN A 94 26.73 6.86 4.11
CA GLN A 94 25.37 7.10 3.67
C GLN A 94 24.42 6.14 4.37
N LEU A 95 23.36 6.67 4.96
CA LEU A 95 22.19 5.90 5.34
C LEU A 95 21.23 5.90 4.16
N LEU A 96 21.05 4.73 3.56
CA LEU A 96 20.18 4.54 2.41
C LEU A 96 18.73 4.41 2.89
N PRO A 97 17.75 4.85 2.09
CA PRO A 97 16.34 4.74 2.44
C PRO A 97 15.93 3.32 2.80
N GLU A 98 15.00 3.22 3.75
CA GLU A 98 14.15 2.03 3.91
C GLU A 98 13.28 1.90 2.68
N GLU A 99 13.19 0.70 2.13
CA GLU A 99 12.40 0.43 0.93
C GLU A 99 11.40 -0.68 1.17
N SER A 100 10.25 -0.58 0.52
CA SER A 100 9.27 -1.66 0.44
C SER A 100 9.07 -2.08 -0.99
N TRP A 101 8.78 -3.35 -1.17
CA TRP A 101 8.34 -3.91 -2.44
C TRP A 101 7.22 -4.91 -2.15
N THR A 102 6.18 -4.90 -2.96
CA THR A 102 5.07 -5.87 -2.84
C THR A 102 4.65 -6.32 -4.22
N GLY A 103 4.62 -7.63 -4.44
CA GLY A 103 4.11 -8.25 -5.66
C GLY A 103 3.15 -9.38 -5.32
N HIS A 104 2.25 -9.69 -6.25
CA HIS A 104 1.26 -10.74 -6.11
C HIS A 104 1.01 -11.46 -7.44
N ASN A 105 0.59 -12.72 -7.37
CA ASN A 105 0.41 -13.57 -8.55
C ASN A 105 -0.93 -13.36 -9.28
N MET A 106 -1.90 -12.66 -8.67
CA MET A 106 -3.24 -12.49 -9.26
C MET A 106 -3.49 -11.08 -9.78
N MET A 107 -4.08 -10.95 -10.98
CA MET A 107 -4.52 -9.66 -11.54
C MET A 107 -6.06 -9.60 -11.47
N TYR A 108 -6.63 -9.25 -10.31
CA TYR A 108 -8.09 -9.09 -10.18
C TYR A 108 -8.51 -7.62 -10.35
N PRO A 109 -9.66 -7.36 -11.01
CA PRO A 109 -10.27 -6.03 -11.01
C PRO A 109 -10.55 -5.56 -9.57
N GLY A 110 -10.01 -4.41 -9.18
CA GLY A 110 -10.24 -3.81 -7.85
C GLY A 110 -9.14 -4.05 -6.81
N MET A 111 -8.16 -4.92 -7.08
CA MET A 111 -6.93 -4.97 -6.28
C MET A 111 -6.04 -3.77 -6.63
N PRO A 112 -5.49 -3.02 -5.64
CA PRO A 112 -4.49 -1.99 -5.91
C PRO A 112 -3.30 -2.63 -6.63
N GLN A 113 -3.14 -2.34 -7.92
CA GLN A 113 -2.00 -2.79 -8.68
C GLN A 113 -0.75 -2.13 -8.10
N THR A 114 0.16 -2.92 -7.53
CA THR A 114 1.47 -2.42 -7.21
C THR A 114 2.21 -2.20 -8.54
N GLN A 115 2.91 -1.07 -8.68
CA GLN A 115 3.71 -0.79 -9.89
C GLN A 115 5.07 -1.51 -9.83
N CYS A 116 5.11 -2.59 -9.06
CA CYS A 116 6.30 -3.30 -8.68
C CYS A 116 6.63 -4.33 -9.76
N PRO A 117 7.86 -4.33 -10.30
CA PRO A 117 8.30 -5.43 -11.14
C PRO A 117 8.19 -6.71 -10.33
N ASN A 118 7.50 -7.74 -10.85
CA ASN A 118 7.45 -9.05 -10.22
C ASN A 118 8.88 -9.59 -10.06
N VAL A 119 9.39 -9.62 -8.83
CA VAL A 119 10.70 -10.17 -8.51
C VAL A 119 10.54 -11.43 -7.67
N THR A 120 11.10 -12.51 -8.18
CA THR A 120 11.28 -13.74 -7.43
C THR A 120 12.59 -13.63 -6.69
N ILE A 121 12.53 -13.24 -5.41
CA ILE A 121 13.74 -13.15 -4.57
C ILE A 121 13.81 -14.39 -3.70
N THR A 122 14.50 -15.39 -4.20
CA THR A 122 14.78 -16.65 -3.49
C THR A 122 16.18 -16.68 -2.88
N ASP A 123 17.03 -15.71 -3.22
CA ASP A 123 18.42 -15.62 -2.78
C ASP A 123 18.75 -14.21 -2.28
N MET A 124 19.22 -14.13 -1.03
CA MET A 124 19.64 -12.88 -0.42
C MET A 124 20.88 -12.28 -1.11
N GLN A 125 21.79 -13.11 -1.63
CA GLN A 125 22.95 -12.61 -2.36
C GLN A 125 22.51 -11.85 -3.61
N GLN A 126 21.58 -12.42 -4.39
CA GLN A 126 21.00 -11.73 -5.53
C GLN A 126 20.31 -10.42 -5.12
N PHE A 127 19.60 -10.39 -3.98
CA PHE A 127 19.01 -9.16 -3.47
C PHE A 127 20.07 -8.07 -3.21
N VAL A 128 21.13 -8.39 -2.45
CA VAL A 128 22.19 -7.42 -2.12
C VAL A 128 22.90 -6.94 -3.38
N ILE A 129 23.19 -7.84 -4.32
CA ILE A 129 23.83 -7.50 -5.60
C ILE A 129 22.95 -6.54 -6.42
N ASN A 130 21.66 -6.84 -6.56
CA ASN A 130 20.72 -5.97 -7.28
C ASN A 130 20.53 -4.62 -6.58
N TYR A 131 20.44 -4.63 -5.25
CA TYR A 131 20.36 -3.43 -4.44
C TYR A 131 21.62 -2.56 -4.62
N ALA A 132 22.81 -3.15 -4.55
CA ALA A 132 24.07 -2.46 -4.79
C ALA A 132 24.15 -1.86 -6.19
N GLN A 133 23.82 -2.62 -7.24
CA GLN A 133 23.83 -2.14 -8.62
C GLN A 133 22.85 -0.98 -8.85
N ARG A 134 21.67 -1.02 -8.22
CA ARG A 134 20.68 0.07 -8.32
C ARG A 134 21.15 1.34 -7.62
N HIS A 135 21.81 1.23 -6.47
CA HIS A 135 22.33 2.39 -5.73
C HIS A 135 23.69 2.89 -6.23
N ARG A 136 24.47 2.05 -6.91
CA ARG A 136 25.82 2.34 -7.43
C ARG A 136 25.96 1.77 -8.85
N PRO A 137 25.23 2.31 -9.84
CA PRO A 137 25.28 1.80 -11.20
C PRO A 137 26.70 1.90 -11.77
N GLY A 138 27.16 0.83 -12.40
CA GLY A 138 28.50 0.75 -13.00
C GLY A 138 29.64 0.45 -12.02
N SER A 139 29.32 0.09 -10.76
CA SER A 139 30.33 -0.41 -9.82
C SER A 139 30.65 -1.88 -10.06
N GLU A 140 31.91 -2.25 -9.82
CA GLU A 140 32.36 -3.63 -9.78
C GLU A 140 32.10 -4.20 -8.38
N ILE A 141 31.48 -5.38 -8.31
CA ILE A 141 31.30 -6.09 -7.04
C ILE A 141 32.53 -6.97 -6.82
N VAL A 142 33.31 -6.64 -5.80
CA VAL A 142 34.59 -7.29 -5.48
C VAL A 142 34.39 -8.45 -4.50
N ASP A 143 33.48 -8.30 -3.55
CA ASP A 143 33.22 -9.31 -2.52
C ASP A 143 31.77 -9.24 -2.04
N TYR A 144 31.29 -10.34 -1.48
CA TYR A 144 29.98 -10.46 -0.84
C TYR A 144 30.09 -11.25 0.46
N ARG A 145 29.52 -10.70 1.53
CA ARG A 145 29.43 -11.33 2.84
C ARG A 145 27.99 -11.41 3.31
N GLN A 146 27.52 -12.63 3.59
CA GLN A 146 26.25 -12.81 4.30
C GLN A 146 26.40 -12.45 5.79
N ARG A 147 25.46 -11.66 6.32
CA ARG A 147 25.47 -11.20 7.72
C ARG A 147 24.54 -12.05 8.59
N GLN A 148 24.93 -13.31 8.80
CA GLN A 148 24.16 -14.27 9.61
C GLN A 148 23.94 -13.80 11.06
N ASP A 149 24.89 -13.04 11.60
CA ASP A 149 24.77 -12.41 12.91
C ASP A 149 23.57 -11.44 12.97
N LEU A 150 23.36 -10.65 11.92
CA LEU A 150 22.21 -9.72 11.84
C LEU A 150 20.90 -10.46 11.56
N VAL A 151 20.94 -11.53 10.75
CA VAL A 151 19.77 -12.39 10.50
C VAL A 151 19.26 -12.95 11.81
N GLN A 152 20.13 -13.58 12.61
CA GLN A 152 19.76 -14.14 13.92
C GLN A 152 19.26 -13.07 14.88
N GLN A 153 19.93 -11.91 14.91
CA GLN A 153 19.56 -10.81 15.79
C GLN A 153 18.16 -10.26 15.50
N VAL A 154 17.75 -10.19 14.22
CA VAL A 154 16.43 -9.62 13.86
C VAL A 154 15.34 -10.68 13.85
N GLN A 155 15.64 -11.91 13.42
CA GLN A 155 14.66 -13.00 13.34
C GLN A 155 14.00 -13.28 14.70
N GLN A 156 14.75 -13.18 15.82
CA GLN A 156 14.21 -13.36 17.18
C GLN A 156 13.18 -12.30 17.61
N TYR A 157 13.13 -11.14 16.94
CA TYR A 157 12.18 -10.07 17.24
C TYR A 157 11.02 -10.01 16.25
N LEU A 158 10.98 -10.88 15.25
CA LEU A 158 9.81 -10.99 14.38
C LEU A 158 8.63 -11.54 15.19
N PRO A 159 7.45 -10.91 15.10
CA PRO A 159 6.28 -11.37 15.83
C PRO A 159 5.87 -12.76 15.36
N PRO A 160 5.38 -13.63 16.26
CA PRO A 160 4.83 -14.92 15.86
C PRO A 160 3.63 -14.69 14.93
N GLN A 161 3.56 -15.48 13.87
CA GLN A 161 2.48 -15.36 12.91
C GLN A 161 1.23 -16.05 13.44
N GLN A 162 0.10 -15.36 13.32
CA GLN A 162 -1.19 -15.94 13.67
C GLN A 162 -1.66 -16.82 12.52
N ALA A 163 -1.94 -18.08 12.80
CA ALA A 163 -2.58 -18.98 11.84
C ALA A 163 -4.03 -18.50 11.62
N LEU A 164 -4.31 -17.98 10.44
CA LEU A 164 -5.67 -17.68 9.99
C LEU A 164 -6.10 -18.79 9.02
N TYR A 165 -7.35 -19.26 9.16
CA TYR A 165 -7.86 -20.34 8.33
C TYR A 165 -7.79 -19.95 6.84
N GLY A 166 -7.20 -20.81 6.01
CA GLY A 166 -7.00 -20.56 4.59
C GLY A 166 -5.85 -19.59 4.25
N MET A 167 -5.09 -19.11 5.24
CA MET A 167 -3.94 -18.23 5.06
C MET A 167 -2.67 -18.86 5.65
N GLU A 168 -1.68 -19.10 4.80
CA GLU A 168 -0.33 -19.49 5.19
C GLU A 168 0.56 -18.26 5.05
N THR A 169 1.24 -17.87 6.13
CA THR A 169 2.28 -16.83 6.05
C THR A 169 3.63 -17.48 6.39
N ASN A 170 4.68 -17.01 5.74
CA ASN A 170 6.05 -17.35 6.03
C ASN A 170 6.88 -16.06 6.07
N GLN A 171 7.70 -15.89 7.10
CA GLN A 171 8.61 -14.74 7.21
C GLN A 171 10.04 -15.18 7.49
N TRP A 172 10.97 -14.54 6.79
CA TRP A 172 12.38 -14.74 7.01
C TRP A 172 13.14 -13.41 6.87
N VAL A 173 14.29 -13.34 7.55
CA VAL A 173 15.23 -12.23 7.44
C VAL A 173 16.37 -12.62 6.50
N GLY A 174 16.76 -11.69 5.63
CA GLY A 174 18.00 -11.78 4.89
C GLY A 174 18.87 -10.54 5.13
N ALA A 175 20.16 -10.74 5.30
CA ALA A 175 21.11 -9.64 5.46
C ALA A 175 22.45 -9.97 4.79
N GLY A 176 23.03 -8.96 4.14
CA GLY A 176 24.35 -9.12 3.53
C GLY A 176 24.98 -7.78 3.18
N GLU A 177 26.25 -7.85 2.83
CA GLU A 177 27.09 -6.74 2.43
C GLU A 177 27.81 -7.08 1.14
N ALA A 178 27.95 -6.08 0.26
CA ALA A 178 28.81 -6.14 -0.89
C ALA A 178 29.95 -5.13 -0.72
N ILE A 179 31.17 -5.52 -1.11
CA ILE A 179 32.27 -4.59 -1.31
C ILE A 179 32.29 -4.24 -2.78
N LEU A 180 32.17 -2.94 -3.05
CA LEU A 180 32.13 -2.37 -4.37
C LEU A 180 33.45 -1.66 -4.65
N ARG A 181 33.91 -1.68 -5.90
CA ARG A 181 35.00 -0.85 -6.41
C ARG A 181 34.52 -0.02 -7.58
N TYR A 182 34.87 1.27 -7.58
CA TYR A 182 34.56 2.18 -8.67
C TYR A 182 35.45 3.44 -8.61
N GLN A 183 35.28 4.32 -9.60
CA GLN A 183 35.95 5.61 -9.65
C GLN A 183 35.03 6.71 -9.09
N TYR A 184 35.53 7.49 -8.13
CA TYR A 184 34.83 8.63 -7.58
C TYR A 184 35.73 9.86 -7.59
N GLN A 185 35.30 10.92 -8.27
CA GLN A 185 36.09 12.15 -8.44
C GLN A 185 37.53 11.88 -8.94
N GLY A 186 37.69 10.91 -9.85
CA GLY A 186 38.98 10.52 -10.42
C GLY A 186 39.89 9.70 -9.51
N LYS A 187 39.41 9.26 -8.33
CA LYS A 187 40.13 8.35 -7.43
C LYS A 187 39.44 6.98 -7.38
N ALA A 188 40.24 5.93 -7.34
CA ALA A 188 39.75 4.59 -7.05
C ALA A 188 39.27 4.52 -5.59
N VAL A 189 38.04 4.07 -5.41
CA VAL A 189 37.42 3.93 -4.09
C VAL A 189 36.89 2.51 -3.90
N ARG A 190 36.87 2.08 -2.64
CA ARG A 190 36.08 0.94 -2.19
C ARG A 190 34.91 1.41 -1.35
N GLU A 191 33.79 0.74 -1.49
CA GLU A 191 32.60 1.00 -0.69
C GLU A 191 32.01 -0.29 -0.16
N LEU A 192 31.84 -0.38 1.15
CA LEU A 192 30.97 -1.41 1.72
C LEU A 192 29.54 -0.90 1.63
N LEU A 193 28.65 -1.69 1.04
CA LEU A 193 27.21 -1.45 1.02
C LEU A 193 26.51 -2.64 1.69
N GLY A 194 25.74 -2.37 2.74
CA GLY A 194 25.03 -3.37 3.51
C GLY A 194 23.52 -3.09 3.57
N VAL A 195 22.74 -4.17 3.50
CA VAL A 195 21.28 -4.11 3.61
C VAL A 195 20.75 -5.33 4.37
N LEU A 196 19.70 -5.11 5.14
CA LEU A 196 18.89 -6.15 5.76
C LEU A 196 17.45 -5.98 5.29
N ALA A 197 16.83 -7.10 4.95
CA ALA A 197 15.46 -7.17 4.47
C ALA A 197 14.67 -8.22 5.25
N VAL A 198 13.41 -7.90 5.53
CA VAL A 198 12.41 -8.83 6.03
C VAL A 198 11.50 -9.19 4.87
N PHE A 199 11.38 -10.48 4.62
CA PHE A 199 10.53 -11.05 3.59
C PHE A 199 9.28 -11.63 4.25
N THR A 200 8.11 -11.34 3.68
CA THR A 200 6.83 -11.90 4.09
C THR A 200 6.17 -12.49 2.85
N HIS A 201 6.05 -13.81 2.82
CA HIS A 201 5.29 -14.53 1.80
C HIS A 201 3.96 -14.96 2.40
N THR A 202 2.86 -14.54 1.81
CA THR A 202 1.51 -14.92 2.23
C THR A 202 0.81 -15.62 1.09
N ARG A 203 0.26 -16.80 1.38
CA ARG A 203 -0.56 -17.61 0.50
C ARG A 203 -1.98 -17.69 1.06
N MET A 204 -2.97 -17.29 0.29
CA MET A 204 -4.38 -17.35 0.65
C MET A 204 -5.14 -18.24 -0.33
N SER A 205 -5.90 -19.19 0.21
CA SER A 205 -6.88 -19.99 -0.53
C SER A 205 -8.20 -19.23 -0.59
N ASP A 206 -8.77 -19.05 -1.78
CA ASP A 206 -10.02 -18.31 -1.97
C ASP A 206 -11.30 -19.14 -1.73
N GLY A 207 -11.18 -20.36 -1.18
CA GLY A 207 -12.30 -21.26 -0.92
C GLY A 207 -12.94 -21.88 -2.17
N MET A 208 -12.69 -21.34 -3.37
CA MET A 208 -13.09 -21.88 -4.67
C MET A 208 -11.93 -22.58 -5.41
N GLY A 209 -10.81 -22.79 -4.73
CA GLY A 209 -9.63 -23.49 -5.25
C GLY A 209 -8.58 -22.59 -5.90
N GLY A 210 -8.82 -21.28 -5.96
CA GLY A 210 -7.83 -20.28 -6.33
C GLY A 210 -6.86 -19.99 -5.20
N VAL A 211 -5.62 -19.68 -5.56
CA VAL A 211 -4.53 -19.40 -4.63
C VAL A 211 -3.94 -18.04 -4.94
N THR A 212 -4.10 -17.11 -4.02
CA THR A 212 -3.40 -15.82 -4.04
C THR A 212 -2.07 -15.96 -3.31
N GLU A 213 -0.99 -15.57 -3.96
CA GLU A 213 0.32 -15.42 -3.33
C GLU A 213 0.73 -13.96 -3.38
N THR A 214 1.26 -13.48 -2.26
CA THR A 214 1.80 -12.13 -2.11
C THR A 214 3.18 -12.23 -1.47
N LEU A 215 4.17 -11.61 -2.09
CA LEU A 215 5.49 -11.42 -1.52
C LEU A 215 5.65 -9.94 -1.18
N SER A 216 5.91 -9.65 0.09
CA SER A 216 6.27 -8.32 0.58
C SER A 216 7.70 -8.33 1.10
N ILE A 217 8.47 -7.33 0.72
CA ILE A 217 9.85 -7.12 1.15
C ILE A 217 9.90 -5.75 1.82
N ALA A 218 10.52 -5.67 2.99
CA ALA A 218 10.80 -4.41 3.66
C ALA A 218 12.26 -4.39 4.11
N THR A 219 13.02 -3.39 3.66
CA THR A 219 14.38 -3.17 4.15
C THR A 219 14.37 -2.28 5.39
N VAL A 220 15.35 -2.49 6.27
CA VAL A 220 15.79 -1.45 7.21
C VAL A 220 16.66 -0.43 6.47
N PRO A 221 17.04 0.72 7.06
CA PRO A 221 17.96 1.63 6.41
C PRO A 221 19.23 0.89 6.01
N GLY A 222 19.53 0.91 4.71
CA GLY A 222 20.81 0.42 4.23
C GLY A 222 21.94 1.33 4.73
N TYR A 223 23.16 0.83 4.73
CA TYR A 223 24.32 1.65 5.06
C TYR A 223 25.40 1.44 4.01
N ALA A 224 26.03 2.54 3.63
CA ALA A 224 27.12 2.52 2.68
C ALA A 224 28.29 3.33 3.26
N TYR A 225 29.49 2.78 3.21
CA TYR A 225 30.70 3.45 3.64
C TYR A 225 31.76 3.37 2.56
N ARG A 226 32.06 4.52 1.96
CA ARG A 226 33.07 4.69 0.93
C ARG A 226 34.36 5.25 1.55
N ALA A 227 35.48 4.70 1.12
CA ALA A 227 36.82 5.20 1.40
C ALA A 227 37.71 5.06 0.15
N PRO A 228 38.90 5.71 0.10
CA PRO A 228 39.95 5.34 -0.84
C PRO A 228 40.17 3.82 -0.85
N ASP A 229 40.54 3.26 -2.01
CA ASP A 229 40.62 1.79 -2.19
C ASP A 229 41.42 1.11 -1.06
N ASP A 230 42.53 1.67 -0.62
CA ASP A 230 43.43 1.15 0.41
C ASP A 230 43.05 1.52 1.86
N GLN A 231 41.98 2.29 2.08
CA GLN A 231 41.62 2.86 3.39
C GLN A 231 40.26 2.39 3.92
N LEU A 232 39.63 1.39 3.28
CA LEU A 232 38.38 0.82 3.78
C LEU A 232 38.64 -0.06 5.02
N ASP A 233 38.43 0.50 6.20
CA ASP A 233 38.50 -0.20 7.50
C ASP A 233 37.12 -0.74 7.93
N LEU A 234 36.95 -2.06 7.86
CA LEU A 234 35.69 -2.73 8.19
C LEU A 234 35.34 -2.66 9.68
N GLU A 235 36.32 -2.58 10.57
CA GLU A 235 36.07 -2.46 12.01
C GLU A 235 35.52 -1.08 12.34
N GLN A 236 36.07 -0.04 11.71
CA GLN A 236 35.53 1.32 11.80
C GLN A 236 34.10 1.40 11.28
N VAL A 237 33.81 0.76 10.13
CA VAL A 237 32.45 0.72 9.56
C VAL A 237 31.47 0.06 10.52
N GLU A 238 31.83 -1.08 11.10
CA GLU A 238 30.96 -1.80 12.05
C GLU A 238 30.76 -1.01 13.35
N MET A 239 31.79 -0.30 13.85
CA MET A 239 31.69 0.61 14.99
C MET A 239 30.67 1.73 14.72
N ILE A 240 30.77 2.38 13.56
CA ILE A 240 29.85 3.43 13.13
C ILE A 240 28.43 2.87 13.03
N ARG A 241 28.22 1.72 12.37
CA ARG A 241 26.91 1.05 12.24
C ARG A 241 26.29 0.77 13.60
N ARG A 242 27.07 0.22 14.53
CA ARG A 242 26.62 -0.08 15.90
C ARG A 242 26.34 1.15 16.75
N SER A 243 26.80 2.32 16.35
CA SER A 243 26.58 3.58 17.08
C SER A 243 25.24 4.24 16.79
N PHE A 244 24.52 3.80 15.75
CA PHE A 244 23.22 4.36 15.40
C PHE A 244 22.22 4.14 16.55
N ARG A 245 21.58 5.22 17.00
CA ARG A 245 20.57 5.22 18.07
C ARG A 245 19.37 6.04 17.63
N THR A 246 18.21 5.41 17.52
CA THR A 246 16.95 6.14 17.37
C THR A 246 16.66 6.92 18.65
N HIS A 247 16.20 8.16 18.50
CA HIS A 247 15.89 9.02 19.63
C HIS A 247 14.54 8.61 20.25
N PRO A 248 14.46 8.29 21.55
CA PRO A 248 13.25 7.76 22.17
C PRO A 248 12.01 8.65 22.01
N ASN A 249 12.18 9.97 22.11
CA ASN A 249 11.05 10.90 21.94
C ASN A 249 10.51 10.90 20.51
N TRP A 250 11.38 10.79 19.49
CA TRP A 250 10.93 10.71 18.10
C TRP A 250 10.25 9.37 17.84
N GLN A 251 10.82 8.27 18.36
CA GLN A 251 10.19 6.95 18.26
C GLN A 251 8.79 6.92 18.90
N ALA A 252 8.62 7.55 20.07
CA ALA A 252 7.31 7.64 20.72
C ALA A 252 6.29 8.43 19.88
N ARG A 253 6.71 9.54 19.25
CA ARG A 253 5.86 10.32 18.35
C ARG A 253 5.50 9.53 17.08
N MET A 254 6.46 8.79 16.51
CA MET A 254 6.21 7.88 15.38
C MET A 254 5.24 6.76 15.74
N ASN A 255 5.36 6.16 16.93
CA ASN A 255 4.43 5.12 17.40
C ASN A 255 3.00 5.68 17.52
N GLN A 256 2.83 6.89 18.05
CA GLN A 256 1.54 7.57 18.09
C GLN A 256 0.98 7.86 16.68
N HIS A 257 1.83 8.30 15.76
CA HIS A 257 1.47 8.53 14.37
C HIS A 257 0.97 7.23 13.70
N HIS A 258 1.74 6.13 13.79
CA HIS A 258 1.36 4.83 13.25
C HIS A 258 0.05 4.31 13.87
N ALA A 259 -0.13 4.45 15.18
CA ALA A 259 -1.36 4.04 15.84
C ALA A 259 -2.59 4.82 15.34
N LYS A 260 -2.43 6.13 15.07
CA LYS A 260 -3.50 6.96 14.50
C LYS A 260 -3.87 6.50 13.09
N ILE A 261 -2.88 6.29 12.23
CA ILE A 261 -3.10 5.80 10.86
C ILE A 261 -3.76 4.42 10.86
N ALA A 262 -3.31 3.50 11.72
CA ALA A 262 -3.91 2.18 11.86
C ALA A 262 -5.40 2.25 12.23
N ARG A 263 -5.78 3.14 13.17
CA ARG A 263 -7.20 3.35 13.53
C ARG A 263 -8.02 3.89 12.36
N ILE A 264 -7.50 4.87 11.63
CA ILE A 264 -8.17 5.43 10.44
C ILE A 264 -8.38 4.34 9.38
N ASN A 265 -7.36 3.53 9.12
CA ASN A 265 -7.46 2.43 8.15
C ASN A 265 -8.48 1.37 8.58
N ALA A 266 -8.50 0.99 9.86
CA ALA A 266 -9.46 0.03 10.40
C ALA A 266 -10.91 0.54 10.32
N GLN A 267 -11.14 1.81 10.69
CA GLN A 267 -12.46 2.45 10.54
C GLN A 267 -12.89 2.51 9.08
N GLY A 268 -12.00 2.96 8.19
CA GLY A 268 -12.29 3.00 6.75
C GLY A 268 -12.59 1.63 6.15
N ALA A 269 -11.94 0.56 6.63
CA ALA A 269 -12.25 -0.80 6.20
C ALA A 269 -13.65 -1.25 6.68
N ALA A 270 -14.00 -0.98 7.94
CA ALA A 270 -15.32 -1.28 8.49
C ALA A 270 -16.45 -0.51 7.76
N ASP A 271 -16.24 0.77 7.47
CA ASP A 271 -17.20 1.59 6.73
C ASP A 271 -17.40 1.08 5.30
N ARG A 272 -16.32 0.72 4.59
CA ARG A 272 -16.42 0.12 3.26
C ARG A 272 -17.18 -1.21 3.30
N ALA A 273 -16.87 -2.08 4.26
CA ALA A 273 -17.58 -3.35 4.42
C ALA A 273 -19.08 -3.14 4.65
N ARG A 274 -19.46 -2.15 5.48
CA ARG A 274 -20.86 -1.78 5.73
C ARG A 274 -21.54 -1.29 4.45
N ILE A 275 -20.90 -0.40 3.69
CA ILE A 275 -21.44 0.13 2.42
C ILE A 275 -21.64 -1.01 1.42
N THR A 276 -20.66 -1.90 1.27
CA THR A 276 -20.76 -3.07 0.38
C THR A 276 -21.90 -4.00 0.81
N ALA A 277 -22.06 -4.27 2.10
CA ALA A 277 -23.15 -5.10 2.60
C ALA A 277 -24.53 -4.48 2.32
N GLN A 278 -24.68 -3.17 2.53
CA GLN A 278 -25.92 -2.44 2.23
C GLN A 278 -26.25 -2.45 0.73
N ALA A 279 -25.25 -2.20 -0.13
CA ALA A 279 -25.42 -2.27 -1.57
C ALA A 279 -25.86 -3.67 -2.04
N ASN A 280 -25.26 -4.72 -1.49
CA ASN A 280 -25.63 -6.11 -1.82
C ASN A 280 -27.04 -6.49 -1.36
N GLU A 281 -27.51 -5.93 -0.24
CA GLU A 281 -28.90 -6.09 0.21
C GLU A 281 -29.88 -5.40 -0.75
N GLU A 282 -29.57 -4.17 -1.15
CA GLU A 282 -30.39 -3.41 -2.09
C GLU A 282 -30.45 -4.07 -3.47
N ILE A 283 -29.33 -4.59 -3.98
CA ILE A 283 -29.31 -5.37 -5.23
C ILE A 283 -30.20 -6.60 -5.13
N ARG A 284 -30.15 -7.34 -4.01
CA ARG A 284 -31.02 -8.50 -3.80
C ARG A 284 -32.50 -8.13 -3.79
N ARG A 285 -32.86 -7.03 -3.13
CA ARG A 285 -34.22 -6.50 -3.12
C ARG A 285 -34.71 -6.14 -4.53
N MET A 286 -33.90 -5.42 -5.31
CA MET A 286 -34.25 -5.07 -6.70
C MET A 286 -34.42 -6.31 -7.59
N GLN A 287 -33.58 -7.33 -7.41
CA GLN A 287 -33.71 -8.58 -8.16
C GLN A 287 -35.00 -9.32 -7.81
N GLN A 288 -35.36 -9.38 -6.53
CA GLN A 288 -36.61 -9.97 -6.09
C GLN A 288 -37.81 -9.22 -6.68
N GLU A 289 -37.84 -7.89 -6.57
CA GLU A 289 -38.90 -7.06 -7.14
C GLU A 289 -39.02 -7.24 -8.66
N SER A 290 -37.89 -7.29 -9.37
CA SER A 290 -37.88 -7.55 -10.81
C SER A 290 -38.42 -8.95 -11.15
N TRP A 291 -38.13 -9.96 -10.34
CA TRP A 291 -38.64 -11.32 -10.54
C TRP A 291 -40.14 -11.41 -10.27
N GLU A 292 -40.61 -10.77 -9.19
CA GLU A 292 -42.04 -10.65 -8.86
C GLU A 292 -42.81 -9.96 -9.99
N ASN A 293 -42.30 -8.83 -10.49
CA ASN A 293 -42.90 -8.11 -11.62
C ASN A 293 -42.90 -8.92 -12.91
N TYR A 294 -41.82 -9.66 -13.19
CA TYR A 294 -41.72 -10.53 -14.36
C TYR A 294 -42.76 -11.65 -14.30
N ASN A 295 -42.89 -12.34 -13.17
CA ASN A 295 -43.90 -13.39 -12.99
C ASN A 295 -45.32 -12.84 -13.11
N ALA A 296 -45.61 -11.70 -12.46
CA ALA A 296 -46.92 -11.06 -12.59
C ALA A 296 -47.23 -10.64 -14.03
N SER A 297 -46.23 -10.28 -14.84
CA SER A 297 -46.41 -10.04 -16.28
C SER A 297 -46.60 -11.34 -17.07
N MET A 298 -45.88 -12.40 -16.73
CA MET A 298 -46.01 -13.71 -17.40
C MET A 298 -47.39 -14.33 -17.14
N ASP A 299 -47.89 -14.23 -15.91
CA ASP A 299 -49.22 -14.70 -15.54
C ASP A 299 -50.31 -13.93 -16.30
N ARG A 300 -50.20 -12.59 -16.39
CA ARG A 300 -51.10 -11.76 -17.20
C ARG A 300 -51.08 -12.15 -18.67
N ASN A 301 -49.89 -12.26 -19.28
CA ASN A 301 -49.75 -12.67 -20.68
C ASN A 301 -50.30 -14.09 -20.93
N SER A 302 -50.10 -15.01 -19.99
CA SER A 302 -50.62 -16.38 -20.09
C SER A 302 -52.15 -16.42 -20.00
N ARG A 303 -52.75 -15.58 -19.14
CA ARG A 303 -54.21 -15.38 -19.06
C ARG A 303 -54.75 -14.83 -20.38
N GLU A 304 -54.20 -13.71 -20.84
CA GLU A 304 -54.61 -13.06 -22.10
C GLU A 304 -54.45 -13.99 -23.31
N TYR A 305 -53.35 -14.75 -23.41
CA TYR A 305 -53.14 -15.70 -24.49
C TYR A 305 -54.16 -16.86 -24.45
N SER A 306 -54.48 -17.36 -23.25
CA SER A 306 -55.48 -18.41 -23.07
C SER A 306 -56.89 -17.94 -23.43
N GLU A 307 -57.22 -16.70 -23.06
CA GLU A 307 -58.46 -16.01 -23.41
C GLU A 307 -58.57 -15.77 -24.91
N TYR A 308 -57.50 -15.32 -25.56
CA TYR A 308 -57.41 -15.15 -27.01
C TYR A 308 -57.61 -16.45 -27.77
N ILE A 309 -56.99 -17.56 -27.35
CA ILE A 309 -57.20 -18.88 -28.01
C ILE A 309 -58.66 -19.34 -27.89
N ARG A 310 -59.32 -19.00 -26.79
CA ARG A 310 -60.68 -19.47 -26.47
C ARG A 310 -61.77 -18.50 -26.94
N ASP A 311 -61.39 -17.35 -27.51
CA ASP A 311 -62.28 -16.24 -27.80
C ASP A 311 -63.15 -15.85 -26.58
N THR A 312 -62.58 -15.91 -25.38
CA THR A 312 -63.27 -15.58 -24.11
C THR A 312 -62.60 -14.41 -23.39
N GLU A 313 -63.31 -13.75 -22.49
CA GLU A 313 -62.87 -12.67 -21.63
C GLU A 313 -63.26 -12.99 -20.17
N THR A 314 -62.40 -12.67 -19.20
CA THR A 314 -62.70 -12.83 -17.77
C THR A 314 -63.40 -11.59 -17.18
N TYR A 315 -64.49 -11.81 -16.46
CA TYR A 315 -65.28 -10.78 -15.80
C TYR A 315 -65.40 -11.00 -14.29
N ASP A 316 -65.46 -9.91 -13.53
CA ASP A 316 -65.72 -9.94 -12.08
C ASP A 316 -67.21 -10.11 -11.79
N SER A 317 -67.55 -11.19 -11.09
CA SER A 317 -68.94 -11.55 -10.77
C SER A 317 -69.38 -10.95 -9.42
N PRO A 318 -70.51 -10.22 -9.36
CA PRO A 318 -71.09 -9.73 -8.11
C PRO A 318 -71.49 -10.83 -7.11
N SER A 319 -71.72 -12.07 -7.57
CA SER A 319 -72.01 -13.22 -6.70
C SER A 319 -70.73 -13.85 -6.11
N GLY A 320 -69.55 -13.41 -6.55
CA GLY A 320 -68.23 -13.71 -5.99
C GLY A 320 -67.35 -14.52 -6.93
N GLY A 321 -66.11 -14.06 -7.13
CA GLY A 321 -65.13 -14.70 -8.02
C GLY A 321 -65.14 -14.11 -9.43
N THR A 322 -64.65 -14.88 -10.41
CA THR A 322 -64.60 -14.46 -11.81
C THR A 322 -65.24 -15.49 -12.74
N VAL A 323 -65.77 -15.03 -13.88
CA VAL A 323 -66.39 -15.87 -14.91
C VAL A 323 -65.77 -15.58 -16.28
N GLN A 324 -65.51 -16.63 -17.07
CA GLN A 324 -65.05 -16.50 -18.46
C GLN A 324 -66.23 -16.61 -19.41
N LEU A 325 -66.44 -15.58 -20.23
CA LEU A 325 -67.55 -15.49 -21.18
C LEU A 325 -67.02 -15.12 -22.58
N ASP A 326 -67.77 -15.45 -23.64
CA ASP A 326 -67.38 -15.20 -25.04
C ASP A 326 -67.08 -13.70 -25.29
N ASN A 327 -65.94 -13.39 -25.92
CA ASN A 327 -65.46 -12.01 -26.13
C ASN A 327 -66.07 -11.33 -27.37
N THR A 328 -66.80 -12.05 -28.22
CA THR A 328 -67.43 -11.51 -29.42
C THR A 328 -68.59 -10.55 -29.11
N TYR A 329 -69.00 -10.47 -27.84
CA TYR A 329 -70.04 -9.60 -27.33
C TYR A 329 -69.45 -8.46 -26.48
N GLU A 330 -69.81 -7.22 -26.77
CA GLU A 330 -69.27 -6.01 -26.11
C GLU A 330 -69.76 -5.83 -24.66
N HIS A 331 -70.91 -6.43 -24.30
CA HIS A 331 -71.52 -6.28 -22.98
C HIS A 331 -71.93 -7.63 -22.40
N ALA A 332 -71.55 -7.85 -21.15
CA ALA A 332 -71.93 -9.01 -20.36
C ALA A 332 -72.69 -8.57 -19.10
N TRP A 333 -73.72 -9.33 -18.73
CA TRP A 333 -74.52 -9.11 -17.53
C TRP A 333 -74.72 -10.42 -16.78
N GLU A 334 -74.70 -10.36 -15.45
CA GLU A 334 -75.10 -11.45 -14.57
C GLU A 334 -76.47 -11.14 -13.99
N MET A 335 -77.41 -12.07 -14.15
CA MET A 335 -78.79 -11.94 -13.70
C MET A 335 -78.93 -12.46 -12.27
N ASP A 336 -79.93 -11.97 -11.53
CA ASP A 336 -80.21 -12.39 -10.16
C ASP A 336 -80.61 -13.87 -10.04
N ASP A 337 -81.01 -14.51 -11.15
CA ASP A 337 -81.28 -15.96 -11.23
C ASP A 337 -80.03 -16.82 -11.49
N GLY A 338 -78.86 -16.19 -11.60
CA GLY A 338 -77.57 -16.83 -11.84
C GLY A 338 -77.25 -17.08 -13.32
N SER A 339 -78.09 -16.64 -14.25
CA SER A 339 -77.81 -16.71 -15.69
C SER A 339 -76.97 -15.53 -16.18
N TYR A 340 -76.30 -15.71 -17.33
CA TYR A 340 -75.49 -14.66 -17.97
C TYR A 340 -76.08 -14.26 -19.32
N VAL A 341 -76.05 -12.97 -19.61
CA VAL A 341 -76.50 -12.41 -20.89
C VAL A 341 -75.35 -11.69 -21.57
N LEU A 342 -75.05 -12.08 -22.81
CA LEU A 342 -74.05 -11.47 -23.69
C LEU A 342 -74.74 -10.74 -24.84
N THR A 343 -74.36 -9.49 -25.09
CA THR A 343 -75.00 -8.64 -26.09
C THR A 343 -74.06 -7.59 -26.67
N ASN A 344 -74.31 -7.21 -27.92
CA ASN A 344 -73.67 -6.08 -28.61
C ASN A 344 -74.54 -4.83 -28.62
N ASP A 345 -75.73 -4.89 -28.01
CA ASP A 345 -76.63 -3.74 -27.93
C ASP A 345 -76.27 -2.87 -26.71
N PRO A 346 -75.77 -1.64 -26.91
CA PRO A 346 -75.41 -0.73 -25.81
C PRO A 346 -76.62 -0.22 -25.03
N SER A 347 -77.84 -0.41 -25.55
CA SER A 347 -79.09 -0.02 -24.91
C SER A 347 -79.80 -1.16 -24.17
N PHE A 348 -79.24 -2.38 -24.21
CA PHE A 348 -79.81 -3.53 -23.53
C PHE A 348 -79.99 -3.27 -22.03
N ASN A 349 -81.21 -3.53 -21.54
CA ASN A 349 -81.60 -3.39 -20.16
C ASN A 349 -82.30 -4.67 -19.69
N PRO A 350 -81.70 -5.46 -18.79
CA PRO A 350 -82.26 -6.72 -18.32
C PRO A 350 -83.71 -6.63 -17.83
N GLY A 351 -84.04 -5.53 -17.13
CA GLY A 351 -85.37 -5.34 -16.54
C GLY A 351 -86.43 -4.98 -17.57
N ALA A 352 -86.07 -4.24 -18.61
CA ALA A 352 -87.00 -3.86 -19.68
C ALA A 352 -87.16 -4.97 -20.73
N ASP A 353 -86.06 -5.66 -21.08
CA ASP A 353 -86.02 -6.57 -22.22
C ASP A 353 -86.33 -8.03 -21.83
N LEU A 354 -85.96 -8.43 -20.60
CA LEU A 354 -86.16 -9.80 -20.10
C LEU A 354 -87.06 -9.86 -18.87
N GLY A 355 -87.41 -8.72 -18.27
CA GLY A 355 -88.16 -8.67 -17.00
C GLY A 355 -87.36 -9.18 -15.80
N LEU A 356 -86.04 -9.28 -15.94
CA LEU A 356 -85.11 -9.79 -14.92
C LEU A 356 -84.22 -8.66 -14.40
N SER A 357 -83.84 -8.71 -13.13
CA SER A 357 -82.82 -7.80 -12.59
C SER A 357 -81.44 -8.44 -12.74
N GLY A 358 -80.45 -7.60 -13.04
CA GLY A 358 -79.08 -8.06 -13.23
C GLY A 358 -78.09 -6.90 -13.19
N SER A 359 -76.84 -7.26 -12.97
CA SER A 359 -75.71 -6.32 -12.87
C SER A 359 -74.79 -6.47 -14.07
N LYS A 360 -74.36 -5.33 -14.63
CA LYS A 360 -73.39 -5.32 -15.73
C LYS A 360 -72.03 -5.76 -15.19
N LEU A 361 -71.44 -6.74 -15.86
CA LEU A 361 -70.14 -7.26 -15.49
C LEU A 361 -69.02 -6.32 -15.97
N GLN A 362 -67.96 -6.24 -15.18
CA GLN A 362 -66.74 -5.50 -15.52
C GLN A 362 -65.64 -6.49 -15.88
N LYS A 363 -64.85 -6.18 -16.91
CA LYS A 363 -63.69 -6.98 -17.29
C LYS A 363 -62.62 -6.87 -16.21
N THR A 364 -61.95 -7.99 -15.90
CA THR A 364 -60.85 -8.01 -14.93
C THR A 364 -59.54 -7.63 -15.64
N GLU A 365 -58.96 -6.46 -15.31
CA GLU A 365 -57.66 -6.02 -15.87
C GLU A 365 -56.46 -6.91 -15.48
#